data_AF-A0A946TS68-F1
#
_entry.id   AF-A0A946TS68-F1
#
_cell.length_a   1.000
_cell.length_b   1.000
_cell.length_c   1.000
_cell.angle_alpha   90.00
_cell.angle_beta   90.00
_cell.angle_gamma   90.00
#
_symmetry.space_group_name_H-M   'P 1'
#
loop_
_entity.id
_entity.type
_entity.pdbx_description
1 polymer ?
#
loop_
_entity_poly.entity_id
_entity_poly.type
_entity_poly.pdbx_seq_one_letter_code
_entity_poly.pdbx_strand_id
1 'polypeptide(L)'
;YASFWEFCARYCEERFGNQWHLSPEQSILLHAENTAIPQQVVINASKGTNNTLDLLFGTSFYDLKQTQMPDKADMATRNGLRLFVSEAALIKVPEAFFARNPVEAQVALAGVRDASDILRRLLEGGHSAVAGRLAGGFRRIGRVDIADEILKTMKAASYDVRESDPFEPQQTFGVIVSTEAAIVGRLQAMWEIFRAPILDIFPEVPGQPRNKKAYMKFVDGIYESDAYHSLSIEGYRVTPELIERVKSGQWNPDQHDDDRGSRDALAARGYWQAFQLVKGVVEEVIGGNEPGPLIRSAHREWYRELFQPCVTAGLIPASSLAGYRDDAVYLRGSRHVPPRWEAVRDAVPALFDLLIEEKEPSVRAVLGHWLFGYIHPYPDGNGRIARFVMNALLASGGYPWTVIRVEDRKKYMAALEFASVDMDIEPFAKFIAERVQWSMDQVE
;
A
#
# COMPACT_ATOMS: atom_id res chain seq x y z
N TYR A 1 -13.33 1.98 -11.43
CA TYR A 1 -11.98 2.24 -10.90
C TYR A 1 -10.97 1.21 -11.36
N ALA A 2 -11.14 -0.09 -11.05
CA ALA A 2 -10.23 -1.18 -11.43
C ALA A 2 -9.34 -0.94 -12.68
N SER A 3 -9.89 -0.95 -13.89
CA SER A 3 -9.09 -0.82 -15.13
C SER A 3 -8.76 0.62 -15.56
N PHE A 4 -8.80 1.61 -14.66
CA PHE A 4 -8.73 3.03 -15.05
C PHE A 4 -7.46 3.40 -15.81
N TRP A 5 -6.28 3.03 -15.30
CA TRP A 5 -5.00 3.37 -15.95
C TRP A 5 -4.81 2.62 -17.28
N GLU A 6 -5.27 1.37 -17.37
CA GLU A 6 -5.26 0.61 -18.64
C GLU A 6 -6.21 1.23 -19.66
N PHE A 7 -7.41 1.61 -19.23
CA PHE A 7 -8.37 2.33 -20.07
C PHE A 7 -7.78 3.67 -20.54
N CYS A 8 -7.14 4.43 -19.66
CA CYS A 8 -6.46 5.68 -20.01
C CYS A 8 -5.42 5.47 -21.12
N ALA A 9 -4.54 4.47 -20.96
CA ALA A 9 -3.53 4.15 -21.97
C ALA A 9 -4.16 3.80 -23.32
N ARG A 10 -5.15 2.89 -23.34
CA ARG A 10 -5.82 2.46 -24.59
C ARG A 10 -6.60 3.60 -25.25
N TYR A 11 -7.34 4.38 -24.46
CA TYR A 11 -8.08 5.54 -24.96
C TYR A 11 -7.14 6.55 -25.63
N CYS A 12 -6.01 6.86 -24.99
CA CYS A 12 -5.07 7.82 -25.54
C CYS A 12 -4.36 7.30 -26.79
N GLU A 13 -4.00 6.02 -26.83
CA GLU A 13 -3.41 5.39 -28.01
C GLU A 13 -4.39 5.43 -29.20
N GLU A 14 -5.66 5.07 -28.98
CA GLU A 14 -6.66 5.06 -30.05
C GLU A 14 -6.97 6.48 -30.56
N ARG A 15 -7.05 7.47 -29.66
CA ARG A 15 -7.41 8.85 -30.01
C ARG A 15 -6.23 9.69 -30.52
N PHE A 16 -5.06 9.53 -29.93
CA PHE A 16 -3.90 10.42 -30.14
C PHE A 16 -2.66 9.69 -30.69
N GLY A 17 -2.67 8.35 -30.81
CA GLY A 17 -1.53 7.56 -31.22
C GLY A 17 -0.34 7.79 -30.28
N ASN A 18 0.83 8.10 -30.85
CA ASN A 18 2.05 8.36 -30.09
C ASN A 18 2.24 9.83 -29.65
N GLN A 19 1.28 10.72 -29.93
CA GLN A 19 1.44 12.17 -29.75
C GLN A 19 0.68 12.70 -28.53
N TRP A 20 0.91 12.06 -27.39
CA TRP A 20 0.36 12.47 -26.11
C TRP A 20 1.30 12.12 -24.94
N HIS A 21 1.06 12.73 -23.79
CA HIS A 21 1.65 12.38 -22.51
C HIS A 21 0.80 12.89 -21.34
N LEU A 22 0.99 12.30 -20.16
CA LEU A 22 0.44 12.84 -18.91
C LEU A 22 1.24 14.06 -18.44
N SER A 23 0.66 14.85 -17.53
CA SER A 23 1.33 16.03 -16.98
C SER A 23 2.60 15.65 -16.18
N PRO A 24 3.53 16.60 -15.94
CA PRO A 24 4.67 16.38 -15.06
C PRO A 24 4.26 15.90 -13.67
N GLU A 25 3.22 16.48 -13.07
CA GLU A 25 2.70 16.11 -11.75
C GLU A 25 2.23 14.66 -11.74
N GLN A 26 1.39 14.28 -12.71
CA GLN A 26 0.90 12.91 -12.81
C GLN A 26 2.02 11.90 -13.09
N SER A 27 3.07 12.34 -13.80
CA SER A 27 4.27 11.52 -14.03
C SER A 27 5.00 11.24 -12.72
N ILE A 28 5.22 12.26 -11.86
CA ILE A 28 5.84 12.07 -10.55
C ILE A 28 4.99 11.15 -9.67
N LEU A 29 3.67 11.38 -9.59
CA LEU A 29 2.77 10.54 -8.79
C LEU A 29 2.91 9.06 -9.16
N LEU A 30 2.90 8.75 -10.46
CA LEU A 30 3.02 7.37 -10.94
C LEU A 30 4.42 6.80 -10.71
N HIS A 31 5.49 7.57 -10.92
CA HIS A 31 6.86 7.14 -10.62
C HIS A 31 7.08 6.86 -9.14
N ALA A 32 6.41 7.61 -8.27
CA ALA A 32 6.43 7.42 -6.82
C ALA A 32 5.46 6.33 -6.33
N GLU A 33 4.89 5.52 -7.22
CA GLU A 33 3.93 4.46 -6.91
C GLU A 33 2.65 4.95 -6.20
N ASN A 34 2.29 6.22 -6.38
CA ASN A 34 0.95 6.71 -6.10
C ASN A 34 0.06 6.44 -7.32
N THR A 35 -0.69 5.35 -7.21
CA THR A 35 -1.58 4.83 -8.24
C THR A 35 -3.05 5.20 -8.00
N ALA A 36 -3.33 6.04 -6.99
CA ALA A 36 -4.67 6.50 -6.71
C ALA A 36 -5.27 7.22 -7.92
N ILE A 37 -6.54 6.91 -8.20
CA ILE A 37 -7.23 7.48 -9.36
C ILE A 37 -7.66 8.92 -9.04
N PRO A 38 -7.19 9.94 -9.80
CA PRO A 38 -7.57 11.32 -9.59
C PRO A 38 -8.98 11.60 -10.13
N GLN A 39 -9.60 12.68 -9.66
CA GLN A 39 -10.88 13.16 -10.21
C GLN A 39 -10.75 13.61 -11.68
N GLN A 40 -9.58 14.12 -12.08
CA GLN A 40 -9.31 14.49 -13.45
C GLN A 40 -7.88 14.11 -13.83
N VAL A 41 -7.72 13.48 -14.99
CA VAL A 41 -6.41 13.25 -15.62
C VAL A 41 -6.22 14.26 -16.75
N VAL A 42 -5.12 15.02 -16.70
CA VAL A 42 -4.72 15.92 -17.78
C VAL A 42 -3.89 15.15 -18.80
N ILE A 43 -4.44 15.03 -20.01
CA ILE A 43 -3.79 14.38 -21.16
C ILE A 43 -3.34 15.50 -22.09
N ASN A 44 -2.02 15.70 -22.19
CA ASN A 44 -1.44 16.64 -23.12
C ASN A 44 -1.30 15.94 -24.46
N ALA A 45 -1.93 16.45 -25.52
CA ALA A 45 -1.90 15.83 -26.84
C ALA A 45 -1.83 16.86 -27.96
N SER A 46 -1.14 16.53 -29.06
CA SER A 46 -1.04 17.42 -30.23
C SER A 46 -2.39 17.64 -30.91
N LYS A 47 -3.25 16.63 -30.86
CA LYS A 47 -4.64 16.65 -31.33
C LYS A 47 -5.66 16.86 -30.21
N GLY A 48 -5.20 17.32 -29.03
CA GLY A 48 -6.10 17.70 -27.93
C GLY A 48 -7.06 18.81 -28.36
N THR A 49 -8.24 18.84 -27.74
CA THR A 49 -9.32 19.79 -28.07
C THR A 49 -9.67 20.73 -26.93
N ASN A 50 -8.93 20.69 -25.82
CA ASN A 50 -9.18 21.43 -24.58
C ASN A 50 -10.56 21.12 -24.00
N ASN A 51 -11.00 19.87 -24.12
CA ASN A 51 -12.30 19.41 -23.68
C ASN A 51 -12.18 18.43 -22.52
N THR A 52 -13.18 18.49 -21.65
CA THR A 52 -13.39 17.50 -20.60
C THR A 52 -14.28 16.38 -21.13
N LEU A 53 -13.81 15.15 -21.02
CA LEU A 53 -14.60 13.94 -21.19
C LEU A 53 -14.92 13.39 -19.81
N ASP A 54 -16.19 13.45 -19.42
CA ASP A 54 -16.67 12.86 -18.18
C ASP A 54 -16.68 11.33 -18.31
N LEU A 55 -16.21 10.68 -17.25
CA LEU A 55 -16.16 9.23 -17.10
C LEU A 55 -17.04 8.79 -15.93
N LEU A 56 -17.17 7.48 -15.76
CA LEU A 56 -17.88 6.92 -14.63
C LEU A 56 -17.24 7.34 -13.29
N PHE A 57 -18.07 7.32 -12.25
CA PHE A 57 -17.66 7.55 -10.86
C PHE A 57 -17.03 8.93 -10.59
N GLY A 58 -17.52 9.96 -11.31
CA GLY A 58 -17.09 11.36 -11.11
C GLY A 58 -15.63 11.61 -11.48
N THR A 59 -15.07 10.79 -12.35
CA THR A 59 -13.72 10.99 -12.92
C THR A 59 -13.82 11.61 -14.30
N SER A 60 -12.76 12.24 -14.78
CA SER A 60 -12.74 12.85 -16.11
C SER A 60 -11.35 12.83 -16.76
N PHE A 61 -11.33 12.92 -18.08
CA PHE A 61 -10.14 13.22 -18.87
C PHE A 61 -10.23 14.64 -19.39
N TYR A 62 -9.16 15.42 -19.27
CA TYR A 62 -9.06 16.74 -19.89
C TYR A 62 -7.98 16.71 -20.98
N ASP A 63 -8.38 16.86 -22.25
CA ASP A 63 -7.49 16.75 -23.40
C ASP A 63 -6.82 18.08 -23.79
N LEU A 64 -5.81 18.49 -23.01
CA LEU A 64 -5.09 19.74 -23.25
C LEU A 64 -4.30 19.69 -24.58
N LYS A 65 -4.56 20.65 -25.46
CA LYS A 65 -3.87 20.80 -26.73
C LYS A 65 -2.44 21.30 -26.49
N GLN A 66 -1.46 20.48 -26.88
CA GLN A 66 -0.05 20.84 -26.79
C GLN A 66 0.63 20.66 -28.16
N THR A 67 1.03 21.76 -28.79
CA THR A 67 1.57 21.74 -30.16
C THR A 67 3.00 21.22 -30.24
N GLN A 68 3.77 21.34 -29.17
CA GLN A 68 5.16 20.86 -29.10
C GLN A 68 5.27 19.72 -28.10
N MET A 69 5.58 18.52 -28.60
CA MET A 69 5.84 17.37 -27.75
C MET A 69 7.22 17.48 -27.08
N PRO A 70 7.38 16.95 -25.86
CA PRO A 70 8.68 16.88 -25.20
C PRO A 70 9.69 16.05 -25.99
N ASP A 71 10.98 16.30 -25.73
CA ASP A 71 12.06 15.50 -26.31
C ASP A 71 11.97 14.04 -25.88
N LYS A 72 12.39 13.13 -26.76
CA LYS A 72 12.34 11.69 -26.47
C LYS A 72 13.14 11.30 -25.22
N ALA A 73 14.22 12.02 -24.94
CA ALA A 73 15.05 11.79 -23.75
C ALA A 73 14.35 12.18 -22.43
N ASP A 74 13.30 13.00 -22.51
CA ASP A 74 12.49 13.41 -21.35
C ASP A 74 11.27 12.50 -21.14
N MET A 75 11.07 11.52 -22.01
CA MET A 75 9.87 10.70 -22.05
C MET A 75 10.16 9.24 -21.68
N ALA A 76 9.28 8.67 -20.87
CA ALA A 76 9.22 7.26 -20.53
C ALA A 76 7.87 6.66 -20.91
N THR A 77 7.84 5.34 -21.10
CA THR A 77 6.59 4.59 -21.21
C THR A 77 6.50 3.61 -20.05
N ARG A 78 5.36 3.64 -19.34
CA ARG A 78 5.08 2.74 -18.22
C ARG A 78 3.66 2.21 -18.36
N ASN A 79 3.50 0.90 -18.56
CA ASN A 79 2.19 0.25 -18.70
C ASN A 79 1.33 0.84 -19.82
N GLY A 80 1.95 1.24 -20.93
CA GLY A 80 1.29 1.94 -22.04
C GLY A 80 1.00 3.43 -21.79
N LEU A 81 1.22 3.94 -20.57
CA LEU A 81 1.14 5.36 -20.28
C LEU A 81 2.43 6.07 -20.72
N ARG A 82 2.29 7.24 -21.33
CA ARG A 82 3.41 8.10 -21.75
C ARG A 82 3.63 9.19 -20.70
N LEU A 83 4.77 9.14 -20.03
CA LEU A 83 5.12 9.95 -18.86
C LEU A 83 6.41 10.73 -19.10
N PHE A 84 6.64 11.79 -18.35
CA PHE A 84 8.00 12.34 -18.23
C PHE A 84 8.88 11.38 -17.42
N VAL A 85 10.19 11.31 -17.72
CA VAL A 85 11.17 10.73 -16.78
C VAL A 85 11.21 11.57 -15.50
N SER A 86 11.53 10.96 -14.35
CA SER A 86 11.45 11.61 -13.02
C SER A 86 12.22 12.93 -12.96
N GLU A 87 13.43 12.98 -13.51
CA GLU A 87 14.30 14.15 -13.52
C GLU A 87 13.68 15.31 -14.32
N ALA A 88 13.12 15.00 -15.49
CA ALA A 88 12.45 15.99 -16.33
C ALA A 88 11.14 16.48 -15.68
N ALA A 89 10.40 15.58 -15.03
CA ALA A 89 9.18 15.92 -14.33
C ALA A 89 9.45 16.84 -13.13
N LEU A 90 10.46 16.53 -12.29
CA LEU A 90 10.87 17.32 -11.12
C LEU A 90 11.22 18.78 -11.48
N ILE A 91 11.79 19.00 -12.66
CA ILE A 91 12.10 20.35 -13.17
C ILE A 91 10.83 21.09 -13.58
N LYS A 92 9.83 20.38 -14.13
CA LYS A 92 8.62 20.96 -14.73
C LYS A 92 7.45 21.11 -13.74
N VAL A 93 7.42 20.37 -12.64
CA VAL A 93 6.34 20.51 -11.64
C VAL A 93 6.40 21.89 -10.94
N PRO A 94 5.23 22.46 -10.59
CA PRO A 94 5.17 23.69 -9.81
C PRO A 94 5.67 23.46 -8.38
N GLU A 95 6.14 24.51 -7.71
CA GLU A 95 6.58 24.43 -6.31
C GLU A 95 5.45 23.95 -5.37
N ALA A 96 4.20 24.35 -5.65
CA ALA A 96 3.03 23.87 -4.92
C ALA A 96 2.84 22.35 -4.96
N PHE A 97 3.49 21.62 -5.89
CA PHE A 97 3.46 20.16 -5.92
C PHE A 97 4.13 19.57 -4.67
N PHE A 98 5.25 20.13 -4.20
CA PHE A 98 6.00 19.61 -3.05
C PHE A 98 5.22 19.76 -1.74
N ALA A 99 4.53 20.89 -1.57
CA ALA A 99 3.65 21.10 -0.42
C ALA A 99 2.44 20.14 -0.43
N ARG A 100 1.83 19.92 -1.61
CA ARG A 100 0.61 19.09 -1.75
C ARG A 100 0.88 17.58 -1.79
N ASN A 101 2.03 17.16 -2.30
CA ASN A 101 2.40 15.76 -2.50
C ASN A 101 3.81 15.49 -1.94
N PRO A 102 4.02 15.73 -0.63
CA PRO A 102 5.36 15.67 -0.04
C PRO A 102 5.99 14.29 -0.12
N VAL A 103 5.18 13.23 0.02
CA VAL A 103 5.64 11.83 -0.10
C VAL A 103 6.12 11.54 -1.51
N GLU A 104 5.33 11.87 -2.52
CA GLU A 104 5.69 11.59 -3.91
C GLU A 104 6.88 12.42 -4.37
N ALA A 105 6.98 13.67 -3.92
CA ALA A 105 8.15 14.50 -4.16
C ALA A 105 9.41 13.91 -3.48
N GLN A 106 9.31 13.48 -2.23
CA GLN A 106 10.42 12.85 -1.51
C GLN A 106 10.88 11.55 -2.21
N VAL A 107 9.95 10.68 -2.60
CA VAL A 107 10.27 9.41 -3.30
C VAL A 107 10.93 9.68 -4.65
N ALA A 108 10.42 10.65 -5.41
CA ALA A 108 11.00 11.01 -6.70
C ALA A 108 12.41 11.60 -6.57
N LEU A 109 12.64 12.47 -5.58
CA LEU A 109 13.97 12.99 -5.28
C LEU A 109 14.92 11.87 -4.81
N ALA A 110 14.46 10.99 -3.91
CA ALA A 110 15.28 9.89 -3.40
C ALA A 110 15.69 8.90 -4.51
N GLY A 111 14.87 8.73 -5.54
CA GLY A 111 15.17 7.90 -6.72
C GLY A 111 16.23 8.47 -7.66
N VAL A 112 16.59 9.74 -7.54
CA VAL A 112 17.66 10.36 -8.35
C VAL A 112 19.02 9.90 -7.84
N ARG A 113 19.77 9.22 -8.71
CA ARG A 113 21.05 8.59 -8.36
C ARG A 113 22.15 9.62 -8.16
N ASP A 114 22.28 10.54 -9.11
CA ASP A 114 23.28 11.61 -9.12
C ASP A 114 22.72 12.87 -9.81
N ALA A 115 23.45 13.99 -9.72
CA ALA A 115 22.96 15.28 -10.21
C ALA A 115 22.98 15.43 -11.74
N SER A 116 23.63 14.55 -12.49
CA SER A 116 24.02 14.78 -13.89
C SER A 116 22.83 15.04 -14.82
N ASP A 117 21.80 14.19 -14.76
CA ASP A 117 20.65 14.29 -15.67
C ASP A 117 19.73 15.47 -15.33
N ILE A 118 19.66 15.86 -14.05
CA ILE A 118 19.00 17.09 -13.63
C ILE A 118 19.81 18.31 -14.09
N LEU A 119 21.12 18.32 -13.84
CA LEU A 119 22.00 19.43 -14.17
C LEU A 119 22.04 19.72 -15.67
N ARG A 120 22.11 18.69 -16.52
CA ARG A 120 22.06 18.86 -17.97
C ARG A 120 20.86 19.71 -18.39
N ARG A 121 19.68 19.37 -17.87
CA ARG A 121 18.41 20.06 -18.17
C ARG A 121 18.31 21.44 -17.55
N LEU A 122 18.78 21.61 -16.31
CA LEU A 122 18.79 22.92 -15.64
C LEU A 122 19.69 23.92 -16.38
N LEU A 123 20.85 23.47 -16.87
CA LEU A 123 21.82 24.29 -17.59
C LEU A 123 21.35 24.67 -18.99
N GLU A 124 20.76 23.72 -19.74
CA GLU A 124 20.21 23.96 -21.09
C GLU A 124 19.08 25.00 -21.09
N GLY A 125 18.27 25.04 -20.04
CA GLY A 125 17.14 25.97 -19.91
C GLY A 125 17.38 27.21 -19.04
N GLY A 126 18.55 27.35 -18.41
CA GLY A 126 18.86 28.46 -17.49
C GLY A 126 17.91 28.54 -16.28
N HIS A 127 17.50 27.39 -15.75
CA HIS A 127 16.42 27.28 -14.77
C HIS A 127 16.85 27.58 -13.32
N SER A 128 17.39 28.78 -13.06
CA SER A 128 17.96 29.14 -11.75
C SER A 128 17.03 28.95 -10.55
N ALA A 129 15.77 29.40 -10.65
CA ALA A 129 14.82 29.27 -9.55
C ALA A 129 14.49 27.79 -9.26
N VAL A 130 14.35 26.97 -10.31
CA VAL A 130 14.11 25.53 -10.18
C VAL A 130 15.33 24.82 -9.59
N ALA A 131 16.54 25.20 -10.01
CA ALA A 131 17.78 24.65 -9.46
C ALA A 131 17.87 24.91 -7.95
N GLY A 132 17.56 26.13 -7.51
CA GLY A 132 17.53 26.51 -6.11
C GLY A 132 16.50 25.72 -5.30
N ARG A 133 15.30 25.55 -5.87
CA ARG A 133 14.22 24.74 -5.29
C ARG A 133 14.58 23.27 -5.13
N LEU A 134 15.13 22.65 -6.19
CA LEU A 134 15.52 21.25 -6.16
C LEU A 134 16.70 21.02 -5.19
N ALA A 135 17.67 21.93 -5.14
CA ALA A 135 18.75 21.85 -4.16
C ALA A 135 18.23 21.86 -2.72
N GLY A 136 17.30 22.76 -2.39
CA GLY A 136 16.65 22.79 -1.07
C GLY A 136 15.89 21.49 -0.78
N GLY A 137 15.14 20.98 -1.76
CA GLY A 137 14.43 19.71 -1.64
C GLY A 137 15.36 18.51 -1.40
N PHE A 138 16.45 18.39 -2.15
CA PHE A 138 17.47 17.34 -1.95
C PHE A 138 18.11 17.45 -0.56
N ARG A 139 18.46 18.66 -0.11
CA ARG A 139 19.01 18.88 1.22
C ARG A 139 18.03 18.46 2.31
N ARG A 140 16.74 18.82 2.16
CA ARG A 140 15.68 18.49 3.11
C ARG A 140 15.54 16.99 3.35
N ILE A 141 15.77 16.18 2.31
CA ILE A 141 15.70 14.71 2.39
C ILE A 141 17.05 14.04 2.71
N GLY A 142 18.08 14.83 3.07
CA GLY A 142 19.40 14.33 3.46
C GLY A 142 20.37 14.06 2.30
N ARG A 143 20.04 14.40 1.05
CA ARG A 143 20.89 14.25 -0.15
C ARG A 143 21.73 15.52 -0.39
N VAL A 144 22.54 15.86 0.60
CA VAL A 144 23.35 17.09 0.64
C VAL A 144 24.35 17.17 -0.52
N ASP A 145 24.91 16.02 -0.91
CA ASP A 145 25.86 15.86 -2.01
C ASP A 145 25.29 16.36 -3.35
N ILE A 146 24.08 15.90 -3.71
CA ILE A 146 23.39 16.33 -4.93
C ILE A 146 23.04 17.81 -4.87
N ALA A 147 22.53 18.28 -3.71
CA ALA A 147 22.16 19.68 -3.52
C ALA A 147 23.36 20.62 -3.76
N ASP A 148 24.50 20.30 -3.15
CA ASP A 148 25.73 21.09 -3.27
C ASP A 148 26.29 21.05 -4.70
N GLU A 149 26.23 19.90 -5.38
CA GLU A 149 26.67 19.75 -6.77
C GLU A 149 25.82 20.60 -7.73
N ILE A 150 24.49 20.61 -7.56
CA ILE A 150 23.57 21.46 -8.35
C ILE A 150 23.94 22.93 -8.19
N LEU A 151 24.06 23.41 -6.96
CA LEU A 151 24.34 24.83 -6.67
C LEU A 151 25.72 25.25 -7.20
N LYS A 152 26.74 24.41 -6.99
CA LYS A 152 28.11 24.69 -7.43
C LYS A 152 28.20 24.77 -8.95
N THR A 153 27.60 23.80 -9.65
CA THR A 153 27.68 23.71 -11.11
C THR A 153 26.90 24.83 -11.79
N MET A 154 25.70 25.17 -11.30
CA MET A 154 24.92 26.29 -11.84
C MET A 154 25.66 27.63 -11.66
N LYS A 155 26.26 27.87 -10.49
CA LYS A 155 27.07 29.08 -10.23
C LYS A 155 28.33 29.12 -11.11
N ALA A 156 28.98 27.98 -11.33
CA ALA A 156 30.13 27.89 -12.23
C ALA A 156 29.75 28.22 -13.69
N ALA A 157 28.53 27.90 -14.10
CA ALA A 157 27.94 28.32 -15.38
C ALA A 157 27.42 29.78 -15.37
N SER A 158 27.74 30.57 -14.34
CA SER A 158 27.37 31.99 -14.19
C SER A 158 25.87 32.26 -14.01
N TYR A 159 25.08 31.27 -13.59
CA TYR A 159 23.69 31.48 -13.20
C TYR A 159 23.56 31.95 -11.73
N ASP A 160 22.70 32.94 -11.46
CA ASP A 160 22.35 33.34 -10.08
C ASP A 160 21.32 32.36 -9.50
N VAL A 161 21.77 31.44 -8.65
CA VAL A 161 20.94 30.42 -8.00
C VAL A 161 20.92 30.63 -6.49
N ARG A 162 19.72 30.69 -5.93
CA ARG A 162 19.45 30.80 -4.49
C ARG A 162 18.67 29.59 -4.02
N GLU A 163 19.19 28.90 -3.02
CA GLU A 163 18.55 27.72 -2.44
C GLU A 163 17.23 28.09 -1.74
N SER A 164 16.19 27.26 -1.92
CA SER A 164 14.88 27.42 -1.31
C SER A 164 14.29 26.04 -0.99
N ASP A 165 13.82 25.82 0.24
CA ASP A 165 13.15 24.57 0.63
C ASP A 165 11.69 24.60 0.12
N PRO A 166 11.28 23.66 -0.76
CA PRO A 166 9.91 23.65 -1.30
C PRO A 166 8.89 22.94 -0.40
N PHE A 167 9.32 22.33 0.70
CA PHE A 167 8.44 21.61 1.62
C PHE A 167 7.90 22.51 2.74
N GLU A 168 6.74 22.16 3.28
CA GLU A 168 6.16 22.89 4.41
C GLU A 168 7.00 22.64 5.69
N PRO A 169 7.22 23.64 6.56
CA PRO A 169 8.12 23.50 7.71
C PRO A 169 7.81 22.33 8.65
N GLN A 170 6.51 22.02 8.81
CA GLN A 170 6.01 20.95 9.69
C GLN A 170 6.21 19.55 9.10
N GLN A 171 6.53 19.42 7.81
CA GLN A 171 6.76 18.12 7.17
C GLN A 171 8.11 17.55 7.61
N THR A 172 8.06 16.45 8.35
CA THR A 172 9.23 15.70 8.77
C THR A 172 9.48 14.54 7.82
N PHE A 173 10.72 14.41 7.36
CA PHE A 173 11.15 13.34 6.46
C PHE A 173 12.19 12.48 7.19
N GLY A 174 11.99 11.17 7.20
CA GLY A 174 13.04 10.23 7.56
C GLY A 174 14.17 10.23 6.52
N VAL A 175 15.34 9.72 6.89
CA VAL A 175 16.42 9.45 5.93
C VAL A 175 16.00 8.27 5.07
N ILE A 176 15.55 8.53 3.85
CA ILE A 176 15.35 7.47 2.85
C ILE A 176 16.74 7.08 2.35
N VAL A 177 17.21 5.88 2.74
CA VAL A 177 18.35 5.24 2.07
C VAL A 177 18.00 5.16 0.60
N SER A 178 18.89 5.56 -0.31
CA SER A 178 18.67 5.44 -1.76
C SER A 178 18.13 4.05 -2.10
N THR A 179 16.80 3.92 -2.22
CA THR A 179 16.15 2.65 -2.50
C THR A 179 16.11 2.51 -4.01
N GLU A 180 16.59 1.39 -4.56
CA GLU A 180 16.49 1.15 -6.00
C GLU A 180 15.04 1.12 -6.50
N ALA A 181 14.07 0.83 -5.62
CA ALA A 181 12.66 0.73 -5.94
C ALA A 181 11.81 1.80 -5.21
N ALA A 182 11.08 2.61 -5.99
CA ALA A 182 10.23 3.70 -5.49
C ALA A 182 9.17 3.25 -4.46
N ILE A 183 8.67 2.02 -4.59
CA ILE A 183 7.70 1.47 -3.63
C ILE A 183 8.27 1.36 -2.21
N VAL A 184 9.57 1.09 -2.06
CA VAL A 184 10.22 0.97 -0.76
C VAL A 184 10.25 2.34 -0.08
N GLY A 185 10.73 3.38 -0.79
CA GLY A 185 10.71 4.75 -0.30
C GLY A 185 9.30 5.23 0.06
N ARG A 186 8.29 4.87 -0.73
CA ARG A 186 6.88 5.19 -0.43
C ARG A 186 6.42 4.55 0.88
N LEU A 187 6.70 3.26 1.09
CA LEU A 187 6.33 2.55 2.32
C LEU A 187 7.02 3.17 3.54
N GLN A 188 8.31 3.50 3.44
CA GLN A 188 9.06 4.16 4.51
C GLN A 188 8.46 5.54 4.85
N ALA A 189 8.17 6.36 3.84
CA ALA A 189 7.57 7.67 4.05
C ALA A 189 6.17 7.58 4.70
N MET A 190 5.31 6.67 4.22
CA MET A 190 4.00 6.43 4.84
C MET A 190 4.14 5.95 6.28
N TRP A 191 5.12 5.10 6.58
CA TRP A 191 5.38 4.62 7.94
C TRP A 191 5.71 5.75 8.90
N GLU A 192 6.68 6.60 8.53
CA GLU A 192 7.12 7.74 9.35
C GLU A 192 5.98 8.73 9.62
N ILE A 193 5.20 9.08 8.58
CA ILE A 193 4.10 10.05 8.70
C ILE A 193 3.00 9.51 9.63
N PHE A 194 2.68 8.22 9.53
CA PHE A 194 1.54 7.64 10.23
C PHE A 194 1.84 7.13 11.63
N ARG A 195 3.13 7.01 11.99
CA ARG A 195 3.55 6.54 13.31
C ARG A 195 2.99 7.38 14.46
N ALA A 196 3.18 8.70 14.43
CA ALA A 196 2.75 9.57 15.53
C ALA A 196 1.22 9.62 15.72
N PRO A 197 0.40 9.81 14.65
CA PRO A 197 -1.05 9.76 14.80
C PRO A 197 -1.57 8.45 15.42
N ILE A 198 -0.96 7.31 15.09
CA ILE A 198 -1.39 6.03 15.68
C ILE A 198 -1.11 6.00 17.18
N LEU A 199 0.06 6.48 17.62
CA LEU A 199 0.42 6.53 19.04
C LEU A 199 -0.52 7.41 19.86
N ASP A 200 -0.97 8.53 19.27
CA ASP A 200 -1.88 9.46 19.94
C ASP A 200 -3.32 8.89 20.08
N ILE A 201 -3.69 7.93 19.24
CA ILE A 201 -5.07 7.38 19.15
C ILE A 201 -5.23 6.07 19.91
N PHE A 202 -4.21 5.20 19.89
CA PHE A 202 -4.35 3.82 20.37
C PHE A 202 -4.37 3.73 21.90
N PRO A 203 -5.10 2.76 22.49
CA PRO A 203 -5.02 2.50 23.93
C PRO A 203 -3.59 2.16 24.38
N GLU A 204 -3.31 2.38 25.66
CA GLU A 204 -2.01 2.03 26.25
C GLU A 204 -1.71 0.54 26.12
N VAL A 205 -0.43 0.21 25.91
CA VAL A 205 0.03 -1.16 25.74
C VAL A 205 -0.17 -1.96 27.04
N PRO A 206 -0.97 -3.05 27.04
CA PRO A 206 -1.21 -3.86 28.24
C PRO A 206 0.06 -4.51 28.81
N GLY A 207 1.02 -4.79 27.93
CA GLY A 207 2.23 -5.55 28.24
C GLY A 207 2.02 -7.05 28.10
N GLN A 208 3.09 -7.83 28.25
CA GLN A 208 3.06 -9.27 28.03
C GLN A 208 1.95 -9.97 28.85
N PRO A 209 1.15 -10.88 28.25
CA PRO A 209 0.05 -11.53 28.94
C PRO A 209 0.52 -12.27 30.21
N ARG A 210 -0.02 -11.89 31.37
CA ARG A 210 0.32 -12.53 32.67
C ARG A 210 0.00 -14.02 32.69
N ASN A 211 -1.07 -14.42 32.02
CA ASN A 211 -1.50 -15.82 31.90
C ASN A 211 -1.63 -16.20 30.42
N LYS A 212 -0.54 -16.70 29.85
CA LYS A 212 -0.46 -17.16 28.45
C LYS A 212 -1.51 -18.22 28.13
N LYS A 213 -1.82 -19.13 29.06
CA LYS A 213 -2.84 -20.16 28.88
C LYS A 213 -4.24 -19.57 28.77
N ALA A 214 -4.57 -18.55 29.59
CA ALA A 214 -5.84 -17.85 29.49
C ALA A 214 -5.95 -17.07 28.17
N TYR A 215 -4.87 -16.42 27.74
CA TYR A 215 -4.80 -15.73 26.45
C TYR A 215 -5.08 -16.71 25.29
N MET A 216 -4.41 -17.87 25.25
CA MET A 216 -4.65 -18.87 24.20
C MET A 216 -6.06 -19.46 24.26
N LYS A 217 -6.61 -19.66 25.46
CA LYS A 217 -8.01 -20.08 25.62
C LYS A 217 -9.00 -19.05 25.05
N PHE A 218 -8.71 -17.75 25.21
CA PHE A 218 -9.51 -16.69 24.60
C PHE A 218 -9.41 -16.72 23.07
N VAL A 219 -8.19 -16.87 22.52
CA VAL A 219 -7.97 -17.02 21.07
C VAL A 219 -8.75 -18.23 20.51
N ASP A 220 -8.74 -19.37 21.20
CA ASP A 220 -9.53 -20.54 20.80
C ASP A 220 -11.04 -20.27 20.84
N GLY A 221 -11.51 -19.56 21.87
CA GLY A 221 -12.92 -19.22 22.05
C GLY A 221 -13.46 -18.23 21.02
N ILE A 222 -12.62 -17.33 20.51
CA ILE A 222 -13.06 -16.27 19.58
C ILE A 222 -13.09 -16.72 18.11
N TYR A 223 -12.51 -17.89 17.80
CA TYR A 223 -12.37 -18.40 16.43
C TYR A 223 -13.68 -18.35 15.62
N GLU A 224 -14.80 -18.77 16.21
CA GLU A 224 -16.07 -18.86 15.47
C GLU A 224 -16.54 -17.47 15.01
N SER A 225 -16.46 -16.49 15.90
CA SER A 225 -16.76 -15.08 15.62
C SER A 225 -15.78 -14.48 14.60
N ASP A 226 -14.49 -14.75 14.78
CA ASP A 226 -13.44 -14.30 13.87
C ASP A 226 -13.65 -14.84 12.45
N ALA A 227 -13.86 -16.16 12.31
CA ALA A 227 -14.11 -16.81 11.04
C ALA A 227 -15.39 -16.28 10.37
N TYR A 228 -16.49 -16.15 11.12
CA TYR A 228 -17.75 -15.62 10.61
C TYR A 228 -17.57 -14.23 10.01
N HIS A 229 -17.02 -13.29 10.78
CA HIS A 229 -16.90 -11.91 10.34
C HIS A 229 -15.85 -11.74 9.25
N SER A 230 -14.69 -12.38 9.41
CA SER A 230 -13.59 -12.29 8.44
C SER A 230 -13.97 -12.84 7.07
N LEU A 231 -14.68 -13.98 7.00
CA LEU A 231 -15.15 -14.53 5.73
C LEU A 231 -16.31 -13.72 5.14
N SER A 232 -17.24 -13.26 5.98
CA SER A 232 -18.40 -12.49 5.49
C SER A 232 -18.01 -11.12 4.93
N ILE A 233 -16.95 -10.49 5.45
CA ILE A 233 -16.39 -9.24 4.90
C ILE A 233 -15.95 -9.41 3.44
N GLU A 234 -15.40 -10.58 3.09
CA GLU A 234 -14.99 -10.93 1.72
C GLU A 234 -16.17 -11.44 0.85
N GLY A 235 -17.38 -11.50 1.41
CA GLY A 235 -18.61 -11.87 0.70
C GLY A 235 -18.92 -13.36 0.65
N TYR A 236 -18.24 -14.19 1.44
CA TYR A 236 -18.63 -15.60 1.62
C TYR A 236 -19.90 -15.70 2.47
N ARG A 237 -20.74 -16.69 2.19
CA ARG A 237 -21.97 -16.95 2.96
C ARG A 237 -21.73 -18.07 3.95
N VAL A 238 -21.16 -17.73 5.11
CA VAL A 238 -20.86 -18.70 6.18
C VAL A 238 -21.86 -18.57 7.33
N THR A 239 -22.27 -19.70 7.88
CA THR A 239 -23.10 -19.75 9.10
C THR A 239 -22.30 -20.31 10.28
N PRO A 240 -22.67 -20.00 11.52
CA PRO A 240 -22.10 -20.62 12.72
C PRO A 240 -22.00 -22.16 12.62
N GLU A 241 -23.06 -22.81 12.11
CA GLU A 241 -23.12 -24.26 11.95
C GLU A 241 -22.08 -24.78 10.95
N LEU A 242 -21.88 -24.06 9.84
CA LEU A 242 -20.85 -24.44 8.87
C LEU A 242 -19.44 -24.31 9.47
N ILE A 243 -19.19 -23.23 10.22
CA ILE A 243 -17.89 -22.98 10.86
C ILE A 243 -17.59 -24.07 11.90
N GLU A 244 -18.57 -24.43 12.74
CA GLU A 244 -18.42 -25.50 13.74
C GLU A 244 -18.27 -26.88 13.08
N ARG A 245 -18.99 -27.15 11.99
CA ARG A 245 -18.83 -28.39 11.20
C ARG A 245 -17.42 -28.55 10.65
N VAL A 246 -16.84 -27.47 10.12
CA VAL A 246 -15.45 -27.45 9.62
C VAL A 246 -14.45 -27.65 10.76
N LYS A 247 -14.66 -26.96 11.89
CA LYS A 247 -13.77 -27.01 13.06
C LYS A 247 -13.76 -28.39 13.73
N SER A 248 -14.92 -29.04 13.83
CA SER A 248 -15.09 -30.37 14.43
C SER A 248 -14.58 -31.52 13.55
N GLY A 249 -14.18 -31.24 12.30
CA GLY A 249 -13.70 -32.25 11.37
C GLY A 249 -14.80 -33.11 10.75
N GLN A 250 -16.08 -32.76 10.94
CA GLN A 250 -17.24 -33.42 10.32
C GLN A 250 -17.47 -32.98 8.86
N TRP A 251 -16.42 -32.48 8.22
CA TRP A 251 -16.41 -32.07 6.82
C TRP A 251 -15.73 -33.17 6.00
N ASN A 252 -16.39 -33.66 4.95
CA ASN A 252 -15.87 -34.75 4.13
C ASN A 252 -16.09 -34.50 2.61
N PRO A 253 -15.13 -33.83 1.94
CA PRO A 253 -15.22 -33.52 0.52
C PRO A 253 -15.08 -34.76 -0.37
N ASP A 254 -14.66 -35.90 0.18
CA ASP A 254 -14.49 -37.15 -0.57
C ASP A 254 -15.80 -37.93 -0.69
N GLN A 255 -16.77 -37.65 0.19
CA GLN A 255 -18.04 -38.37 0.27
C GLN A 255 -19.28 -37.48 0.08
N HIS A 256 -19.14 -36.15 0.17
CA HIS A 256 -20.25 -35.21 -0.01
C HIS A 256 -19.97 -34.18 -1.12
N ASP A 257 -20.68 -34.29 -2.24
CA ASP A 257 -20.58 -33.36 -3.38
C ASP A 257 -20.93 -31.91 -2.99
N ASP A 258 -21.84 -31.73 -2.03
CA ASP A 258 -22.20 -30.42 -1.49
C ASP A 258 -21.01 -29.73 -0.77
N ASP A 259 -20.16 -30.50 -0.09
CA ASP A 259 -18.96 -29.98 0.59
C ASP A 259 -17.80 -29.75 -0.40
N ARG A 260 -17.71 -30.56 -1.46
CA ARG A 260 -16.70 -30.44 -2.52
C ARG A 260 -17.00 -29.27 -3.47
N GLY A 261 -18.26 -28.99 -3.77
CA GLY A 261 -18.70 -27.92 -4.66
C GLY A 261 -18.96 -26.58 -3.96
N SER A 262 -19.09 -26.57 -2.62
CA SER A 262 -19.35 -25.35 -1.87
C SER A 262 -18.09 -24.53 -1.66
N ARG A 263 -17.96 -23.47 -2.47
CA ARG A 263 -16.94 -22.42 -2.30
C ARG A 263 -16.89 -21.87 -0.87
N ASP A 264 -18.04 -21.69 -0.23
CA ASP A 264 -18.13 -21.14 1.13
C ASP A 264 -17.58 -22.13 2.18
N ALA A 265 -17.87 -23.43 2.03
CA ALA A 265 -17.33 -24.46 2.92
C ALA A 265 -15.81 -24.61 2.77
N LEU A 266 -15.30 -24.59 1.54
CA LEU A 266 -13.86 -24.65 1.27
C LEU A 266 -13.12 -23.41 1.81
N ALA A 267 -13.73 -22.23 1.71
CA ALA A 267 -13.16 -21.01 2.28
C ALA A 267 -13.15 -21.07 3.82
N ALA A 268 -14.22 -21.56 4.45
CA ALA A 268 -14.25 -21.81 5.90
C ALA A 268 -13.19 -22.82 6.33
N ARG A 269 -12.99 -23.89 5.55
CA ARG A 269 -11.95 -24.90 5.79
C ARG A 269 -10.54 -24.33 5.72
N GLY A 270 -10.23 -23.60 4.65
CA GLY A 270 -8.92 -22.98 4.50
C GLY A 270 -8.65 -21.93 5.58
N TYR A 271 -9.69 -21.17 5.97
CA TYR A 271 -9.59 -20.20 7.06
C TYR A 271 -9.27 -20.89 8.40
N TRP A 272 -9.93 -22.01 8.71
CA TRP A 272 -9.62 -22.79 9.91
C TRP A 272 -8.17 -23.27 9.92
N GLN A 273 -7.68 -23.81 8.80
CA GLN A 273 -6.30 -24.32 8.68
C GLN A 273 -5.28 -23.19 8.88
N ALA A 274 -5.48 -22.06 8.20
CA ALA A 274 -4.63 -20.89 8.36
C ALA A 274 -4.68 -20.35 9.81
N PHE A 275 -5.86 -20.32 10.44
CA PHE A 275 -6.02 -19.88 11.83
C PHE A 275 -5.21 -20.72 12.81
N GLN A 276 -5.14 -22.05 12.63
CA GLN A 276 -4.30 -22.90 13.50
C GLN A 276 -2.81 -22.52 13.43
N LEU A 277 -2.32 -22.17 12.24
CA LEU A 277 -0.93 -21.73 12.07
C LEU A 277 -0.69 -20.35 12.68
N VAL A 278 -1.64 -19.43 12.50
CA VAL A 278 -1.57 -18.09 13.11
C VAL A 278 -1.58 -18.21 14.63
N LYS A 279 -2.40 -19.11 15.18
CA LYS A 279 -2.44 -19.42 16.61
C LYS A 279 -1.08 -19.91 17.12
N GLY A 280 -0.40 -20.78 16.38
CA GLY A 280 0.97 -21.19 16.71
C GLY A 280 1.95 -20.02 16.76
N VAL A 281 1.90 -19.12 15.77
CA VAL A 281 2.71 -17.89 15.77
C VAL A 281 2.37 -16.99 16.96
N VAL A 282 1.09 -16.83 17.29
CA VAL A 282 0.65 -16.05 18.46
C VAL A 282 1.20 -16.65 19.75
N GLU A 283 1.20 -17.98 19.90
CA GLU A 283 1.78 -18.66 21.05
C GLU A 283 3.28 -18.38 21.20
N GLU A 284 4.03 -18.38 20.10
CA GLU A 284 5.44 -18.00 20.08
C GLU A 284 5.67 -16.52 20.44
N VAL A 285 4.83 -15.62 19.92
CA VAL A 285 4.92 -14.17 20.17
C VAL A 285 4.67 -13.85 21.65
N ILE A 286 3.60 -14.38 22.25
CA ILE A 286 3.38 -14.24 23.70
C ILE A 286 4.41 -15.04 24.52
N GLY A 287 5.11 -15.98 23.86
CA GLY A 287 6.30 -16.67 24.35
C GLY A 287 7.50 -15.75 24.58
N GLY A 288 7.54 -14.60 23.91
CA GLY A 288 8.63 -13.63 23.95
C GLY A 288 9.47 -13.59 22.67
N ASN A 289 9.09 -14.35 21.63
CA ASN A 289 9.75 -14.29 20.32
C ASN A 289 9.34 -13.02 19.57
N GLU A 290 10.27 -12.50 18.75
CA GLU A 290 10.01 -11.32 17.94
C GLU A 290 8.94 -11.59 16.86
N PRO A 291 7.85 -10.82 16.79
CA PRO A 291 6.74 -11.11 15.88
C PRO A 291 7.08 -10.84 14.41
N GLY A 292 7.90 -9.82 14.12
CA GLY A 292 8.25 -9.43 12.76
C GLY A 292 8.88 -10.57 11.94
N PRO A 293 9.98 -11.20 12.42
CA PRO A 293 10.59 -12.34 11.74
C PRO A 293 9.68 -13.57 11.66
N LEU A 294 8.90 -13.86 12.71
CA LEU A 294 7.96 -14.99 12.72
C LEU A 294 6.88 -14.84 11.65
N ILE A 295 6.27 -13.67 11.55
CA ILE A 295 5.21 -13.44 10.57
C ILE A 295 5.79 -13.39 9.15
N ARG A 296 7.01 -12.85 8.97
CA ARG A 296 7.73 -12.85 7.68
C ARG A 296 7.94 -14.27 7.14
N SER A 297 8.25 -15.25 7.99
CA SER A 297 8.41 -16.64 7.55
C SER A 297 7.08 -17.36 7.37
N ALA A 298 6.07 -17.04 8.20
CA ALA A 298 4.81 -17.79 8.27
C ALA A 298 3.74 -17.35 7.26
N HIS A 299 3.68 -16.08 6.86
CA HIS A 299 2.51 -15.55 6.12
C HIS A 299 2.24 -16.27 4.78
N ARG A 300 3.29 -16.79 4.12
CA ARG A 300 3.14 -17.58 2.89
C ARG A 300 2.50 -18.94 3.15
N GLU A 301 2.73 -19.52 4.31
CA GLU A 301 2.08 -20.76 4.71
C GLU A 301 0.62 -20.55 5.08
N TRP A 302 0.30 -19.45 5.76
CA TRP A 302 -1.09 -19.06 6.02
C TRP A 302 -1.87 -18.92 4.71
N TYR A 303 -1.27 -18.28 3.69
CA TYR A 303 -1.84 -18.20 2.36
C TYR A 303 -2.04 -19.59 1.72
N ARG A 304 -1.04 -20.48 1.80
CA ARG A 304 -1.16 -21.85 1.27
C ARG A 304 -2.34 -22.58 1.90
N GLU A 305 -2.46 -22.57 3.22
CA GLU A 305 -3.58 -23.23 3.92
C GLU A 305 -4.94 -22.59 3.61
N LEU A 306 -4.98 -21.26 3.41
CA LEU A 306 -6.22 -20.57 3.07
C LEU A 306 -6.83 -21.06 1.75
N PHE A 307 -6.00 -21.51 0.81
CA PHE A 307 -6.42 -21.88 -0.56
C PHE A 307 -6.21 -23.34 -0.92
N GLN A 308 -5.47 -24.12 -0.12
CA GLN A 308 -5.26 -25.55 -0.36
C GLN A 308 -6.58 -26.29 -0.60
N PRO A 309 -7.67 -26.09 0.19
CA PRO A 309 -8.91 -26.84 -0.02
C PRO A 309 -9.50 -26.61 -1.42
N CYS A 310 -9.43 -25.37 -1.91
CA CYS A 310 -9.89 -25.02 -3.25
C CYS A 310 -9.06 -25.70 -4.34
N VAL A 311 -7.74 -25.86 -4.13
CA VAL A 311 -6.86 -26.61 -5.05
C VAL A 311 -7.18 -28.10 -5.03
N THR A 312 -7.35 -28.69 -3.85
CA THR A 312 -7.69 -30.12 -3.72
C THR A 312 -9.05 -30.42 -4.33
N ALA A 313 -10.02 -29.51 -4.22
CA ALA A 313 -11.31 -29.61 -4.89
C ALA A 313 -11.26 -29.33 -6.42
N GLY A 314 -10.10 -28.92 -6.95
CA GLY A 314 -9.93 -28.61 -8.38
C GLY A 314 -10.57 -27.30 -8.83
N LEU A 315 -10.96 -26.40 -7.92
CA LEU A 315 -11.59 -25.12 -8.25
C LEU A 315 -10.58 -24.07 -8.73
N ILE A 316 -9.33 -24.17 -8.31
CA ILE A 316 -8.21 -23.31 -8.75
C ILE A 316 -6.97 -24.17 -9.01
N PRO A 317 -6.06 -23.74 -9.91
CA PRO A 317 -4.87 -24.52 -10.22
C PRO A 317 -3.88 -24.53 -9.05
N ALA A 318 -3.06 -25.58 -8.94
CA ALA A 318 -2.03 -25.68 -7.91
C ALA A 318 -1.01 -24.53 -7.96
N SER A 319 -0.79 -23.93 -9.14
CA SER A 319 0.05 -22.75 -9.31
C SER A 319 -0.46 -21.53 -8.52
N SER A 320 -1.75 -21.47 -8.16
CA SER A 320 -2.28 -20.42 -7.29
C SER A 320 -1.65 -20.44 -5.89
N LEU A 321 -1.03 -21.54 -5.45
CA LEU A 321 -0.30 -21.63 -4.17
C LEU A 321 1.16 -21.16 -4.26
N ALA A 322 1.65 -20.77 -5.44
CA ALA A 322 3.05 -20.41 -5.68
C ALA A 322 3.50 -19.12 -4.97
N GLY A 323 2.55 -18.36 -4.39
CA GLY A 323 2.82 -17.19 -3.57
C GLY A 323 2.31 -15.91 -4.21
N TYR A 324 3.16 -14.89 -4.31
CA TYR A 324 2.71 -13.56 -4.76
C TYR A 324 2.21 -13.61 -6.20
N ARG A 325 1.21 -12.77 -6.47
CA ARG A 325 0.62 -12.59 -7.79
C ARG A 325 1.66 -12.20 -8.83
N ASP A 326 1.35 -12.50 -10.08
CA ASP A 326 2.09 -12.16 -11.29
C ASP A 326 1.22 -11.35 -12.28
N ASP A 327 0.08 -10.86 -11.80
CA ASP A 327 -0.89 -10.07 -12.56
C ASP A 327 -1.38 -8.82 -11.79
N ALA A 328 -2.12 -7.97 -12.50
CA ALA A 328 -2.73 -6.80 -11.93
C ALA A 328 -4.01 -7.20 -11.18
N VAL A 329 -4.15 -6.68 -9.97
CA VAL A 329 -5.34 -6.86 -9.12
C VAL A 329 -5.97 -5.52 -8.82
N TYR A 330 -7.27 -5.53 -8.58
CA TYR A 330 -8.05 -4.33 -8.40
C TYR A 330 -9.03 -4.46 -7.25
N LEU A 331 -9.09 -3.43 -6.42
CA LEU A 331 -9.96 -3.40 -5.24
C LEU A 331 -11.33 -2.86 -5.63
N ARG A 332 -12.38 -3.66 -5.43
CA ARG A 332 -13.75 -3.25 -5.75
C ARG A 332 -14.16 -2.05 -4.89
N GLY A 333 -14.47 -0.93 -5.55
CA GLY A 333 -15.01 0.27 -4.91
C GLY A 333 -13.95 1.24 -4.36
N SER A 334 -12.67 0.95 -4.55
CA SER A 334 -11.56 1.81 -4.12
C SER A 334 -10.98 2.60 -5.30
N ARG A 335 -10.50 3.82 -5.04
CA ARG A 335 -9.65 4.57 -5.96
C ARG A 335 -8.18 4.13 -5.88
N HIS A 336 -7.79 3.44 -4.82
CA HIS A 336 -6.48 2.81 -4.71
C HIS A 336 -6.37 1.63 -5.67
N VAL A 337 -5.29 1.63 -6.45
CA VAL A 337 -4.91 0.51 -7.29
C VAL A 337 -3.64 -0.08 -6.68
N PRO A 338 -3.63 -1.32 -6.19
CA PRO A 338 -2.42 -1.91 -5.61
C PRO A 338 -1.20 -1.78 -6.53
N PRO A 339 0.03 -1.70 -5.97
CA PRO A 339 1.25 -1.65 -6.77
C PRO A 339 1.28 -2.76 -7.82
N ARG A 340 2.00 -2.60 -8.93
CA ARG A 340 2.11 -3.72 -9.86
C ARG A 340 2.87 -4.90 -9.25
N TRP A 341 2.64 -6.10 -9.77
CA TRP A 341 3.20 -7.33 -9.22
C TRP A 341 4.73 -7.35 -9.26
N GLU A 342 5.35 -6.63 -10.19
CA GLU A 342 6.80 -6.43 -10.24
C GLU A 342 7.31 -5.74 -8.97
N ALA A 343 6.60 -4.70 -8.52
CA ALA A 343 6.94 -3.95 -7.30
C ALA A 343 6.64 -4.72 -6.00
N VAL A 344 5.78 -5.74 -6.03
CA VAL A 344 5.45 -6.57 -4.84
C VAL A 344 6.70 -7.27 -4.29
N ARG A 345 7.66 -7.61 -5.16
CA ARG A 345 8.91 -8.28 -4.78
C ARG A 345 9.80 -7.42 -3.89
N ASP A 346 9.72 -6.10 -4.04
CA ASP A 346 10.42 -5.14 -3.18
C ASP A 346 9.54 -4.67 -2.00
N ALA A 347 8.25 -4.50 -2.25
CA ALA A 347 7.30 -3.96 -1.28
C ALA A 347 7.11 -4.85 -0.05
N VAL A 348 6.97 -6.16 -0.24
CA VAL A 348 6.71 -7.07 0.90
C VAL A 348 7.92 -7.20 1.82
N PRO A 349 9.17 -7.42 1.33
CA PRO A 349 10.35 -7.35 2.18
C PRO A 349 10.46 -6.04 2.95
N ALA A 350 10.27 -4.90 2.26
CA ALA A 350 10.31 -3.57 2.89
C ALA A 350 9.27 -3.41 4.01
N LEU A 351 8.02 -3.85 3.79
CA LEU A 351 7.00 -3.88 4.84
C LEU A 351 7.49 -4.68 6.05
N PHE A 352 8.05 -5.86 5.83
CA PHE A 352 8.53 -6.66 6.94
C PHE A 352 9.79 -6.10 7.61
N ASP A 353 10.65 -5.36 6.90
CA ASP A 353 11.82 -4.71 7.52
C ASP A 353 11.33 -3.62 8.49
N LEU A 354 10.37 -2.79 8.05
CA LEU A 354 9.70 -1.81 8.89
C LEU A 354 9.01 -2.45 10.11
N LEU A 355 8.33 -3.59 9.93
CA LEU A 355 7.71 -4.34 11.04
C LEU A 355 8.73 -4.84 12.07
N ILE A 356 9.94 -5.22 11.65
CA ILE A 356 11.01 -5.68 12.56
C ILE A 356 11.61 -4.51 13.34
N GLU A 357 11.77 -3.37 12.68
CA GLU A 357 12.38 -2.17 13.25
C GLU A 357 11.44 -1.48 14.26
N GLU A 358 10.15 -1.37 13.96
CA GLU A 358 9.15 -0.74 14.84
C GLU A 358 9.08 -1.43 16.19
N LYS A 359 9.04 -0.66 17.28
CA LYS A 359 9.00 -1.17 18.66
C LYS A 359 7.63 -1.09 19.30
N GLU A 360 6.78 -0.19 18.82
CA GLU A 360 5.44 0.04 19.35
C GLU A 360 4.44 -0.98 18.77
N PRO A 361 3.86 -1.87 19.59
CA PRO A 361 2.97 -2.93 19.09
C PRO A 361 1.71 -2.40 18.38
N SER A 362 1.17 -1.26 18.84
CA SER A 362 0.01 -0.60 18.23
C SER A 362 0.31 -0.12 16.81
N VAL A 363 1.41 0.61 16.63
CA VAL A 363 1.90 1.08 15.32
C VAL A 363 2.14 -0.12 14.41
N ARG A 364 2.86 -1.13 14.93
CA ARG A 364 3.18 -2.34 14.19
C ARG A 364 1.91 -3.05 13.70
N ALA A 365 0.89 -3.21 14.55
CA ALA A 365 -0.36 -3.87 14.19
C ALA A 365 -1.20 -3.07 13.17
N VAL A 366 -1.36 -1.76 13.37
CA VAL A 366 -2.17 -0.91 12.49
C VAL A 366 -1.52 -0.78 11.10
N LEU A 367 -0.23 -0.43 11.05
CA LEU A 367 0.49 -0.29 9.78
C LEU A 367 0.71 -1.65 9.11
N GLY A 368 1.03 -2.70 9.88
CA GLY A 368 1.15 -4.06 9.37
C GLY A 368 -0.12 -4.55 8.70
N HIS A 369 -1.29 -4.27 9.29
CA HIS A 369 -2.57 -4.57 8.67
C HIS A 369 -2.79 -3.78 7.37
N TRP A 370 -2.75 -2.45 7.47
CA TRP A 370 -3.12 -1.58 6.37
C TRP A 370 -2.16 -1.72 5.19
N LEU A 371 -0.84 -1.70 5.43
CA LEU A 371 0.16 -1.81 4.37
C LEU A 371 0.17 -3.18 3.69
N PHE A 372 -0.12 -4.26 4.42
CA PHE A 372 -0.29 -5.57 3.78
C PHE A 372 -1.47 -5.56 2.79
N GLY A 373 -2.59 -4.96 3.20
CA GLY A 373 -3.76 -4.74 2.33
C GLY A 373 -3.48 -3.78 1.16
N TYR A 374 -2.70 -2.73 1.39
CA TYR A 374 -2.28 -1.73 0.41
C TYR A 374 -1.42 -2.35 -0.71
N ILE A 375 -0.44 -3.18 -0.34
CA ILE A 375 0.44 -3.89 -1.28
C ILE A 375 -0.34 -4.97 -2.04
N HIS A 376 -1.26 -5.64 -1.35
CA HIS A 376 -2.11 -6.70 -1.89
C HIS A 376 -1.29 -7.80 -2.59
N PRO A 377 -0.37 -8.49 -1.88
CA PRO A 377 0.65 -9.32 -2.50
C PRO A 377 0.14 -10.60 -3.17
N TYR A 378 -1.04 -11.10 -2.78
CA TYR A 378 -1.61 -12.33 -3.32
C TYR A 378 -2.74 -12.08 -4.33
N PRO A 379 -3.07 -13.06 -5.18
CA PRO A 379 -4.24 -12.96 -6.08
C PRO A 379 -5.58 -12.79 -5.34
N ASP A 380 -5.73 -13.44 -4.17
CA ASP A 380 -6.88 -13.32 -3.28
C ASP A 380 -6.43 -13.58 -1.82
N GLY A 381 -7.29 -13.30 -0.83
CA GLY A 381 -7.06 -13.62 0.58
C GLY A 381 -6.31 -12.54 1.37
N ASN A 382 -5.91 -11.45 0.72
CA ASN A 382 -5.13 -10.38 1.34
C ASN A 382 -5.81 -9.76 2.55
N GLY A 383 -7.14 -9.53 2.52
CA GLY A 383 -7.88 -9.00 3.67
C GLY A 383 -7.85 -9.94 4.89
N ARG A 384 -8.02 -11.25 4.65
CA ARG A 384 -7.97 -12.30 5.68
C ARG A 384 -6.57 -12.38 6.30
N ILE A 385 -5.53 -12.40 5.47
CA ILE A 385 -4.15 -12.43 5.94
C ILE A 385 -3.78 -11.13 6.67
N ALA A 386 -4.21 -9.96 6.17
CA ALA A 386 -3.97 -8.70 6.85
C ALA A 386 -4.58 -8.68 8.27
N ARG A 387 -5.77 -9.26 8.47
CA ARG A 387 -6.37 -9.41 9.81
C ARG A 387 -5.61 -10.40 10.69
N PHE A 388 -5.06 -11.48 10.13
CA PHE A 388 -4.16 -12.37 10.87
C PHE A 388 -2.83 -11.72 11.25
N VAL A 389 -2.21 -10.98 10.32
CA VAL A 389 -1.01 -10.17 10.57
C VAL A 389 -1.29 -9.19 11.71
N MET A 390 -2.38 -8.44 11.65
CA MET A 390 -2.81 -7.52 12.71
C MET A 390 -2.87 -8.21 14.08
N ASN A 391 -3.58 -9.33 14.18
CA ASN A 391 -3.78 -10.03 15.45
C ASN A 391 -2.50 -10.67 16.00
N ALA A 392 -1.63 -11.20 15.13
CA ALA A 392 -0.32 -11.70 15.54
C ALA A 392 0.59 -10.57 16.09
N LEU A 393 0.48 -9.36 15.53
CA LEU A 393 1.24 -8.19 15.99
C LEU A 393 0.64 -7.56 17.26
N LEU A 394 -0.68 -7.53 17.40
CA LEU A 394 -1.37 -7.11 18.62
C LEU A 394 -0.93 -7.96 19.83
N ALA A 395 -0.78 -9.27 19.63
CA ALA A 395 -0.33 -10.20 20.66
C ALA A 395 1.04 -9.81 21.27
N SER A 396 1.94 -9.15 20.52
CA SER A 396 3.25 -8.75 21.06
C SER A 396 3.17 -7.63 22.10
N GLY A 397 2.08 -6.86 22.09
CA GLY A 397 1.76 -5.88 23.13
C GLY A 397 0.83 -6.41 24.22
N GLY A 398 0.39 -7.67 24.11
CA GLY A 398 -0.61 -8.27 24.98
C GLY A 398 -2.04 -7.78 24.75
N TYR A 399 -2.29 -7.07 23.66
CA TYR A 399 -3.66 -6.76 23.24
C TYR A 399 -4.41 -8.06 22.92
N PRO A 400 -5.71 -8.15 23.24
CA PRO A 400 -6.50 -9.33 22.91
C PRO A 400 -6.72 -9.45 21.41
N TRP A 401 -6.94 -10.68 20.95
CA TRP A 401 -7.39 -10.94 19.58
C TRP A 401 -8.64 -10.11 19.27
N THR A 402 -8.56 -9.31 18.22
CA THR A 402 -9.56 -8.31 17.87
C THR A 402 -10.25 -8.67 16.57
N VAL A 403 -11.58 -8.74 16.63
CA VAL A 403 -12.44 -9.06 15.47
C VAL A 403 -13.00 -7.79 14.85
N ILE A 404 -12.76 -7.61 13.55
CA ILE A 404 -13.45 -6.61 12.71
C ILE A 404 -14.78 -7.23 12.28
N ARG A 405 -15.89 -6.60 12.65
CA ARG A 405 -17.22 -7.16 12.40
C ARG A 405 -17.73 -6.83 11.00
N VAL A 406 -18.56 -7.71 10.44
CA VAL A 406 -19.11 -7.55 9.08
C VAL A 406 -20.09 -6.38 9.00
N GLU A 407 -20.78 -6.08 10.09
CA GLU A 407 -21.67 -4.93 10.26
C GLU A 407 -20.90 -3.61 10.10
N ASP A 408 -19.63 -3.62 10.50
CA ASP A 408 -18.73 -2.46 10.43
C ASP A 408 -18.00 -2.35 9.07
N ARG A 409 -18.26 -3.26 8.12
CA ARG A 409 -17.55 -3.35 6.83
C ARG A 409 -17.51 -2.02 6.08
N LYS A 410 -18.62 -1.26 6.08
CA LYS A 410 -18.66 0.05 5.39
C LYS A 410 -17.70 1.06 6.03
N LYS A 411 -17.68 1.14 7.37
CA LYS A 411 -16.78 2.03 8.13
C LYS A 411 -15.32 1.60 7.93
N TYR A 412 -15.04 0.30 8.02
CA TYR A 412 -13.71 -0.27 7.80
C TYR A 412 -13.17 0.02 6.39
N MET A 413 -13.96 -0.24 5.34
CA MET A 413 -13.53 0.00 3.95
C MET A 413 -13.32 1.49 3.66
N ALA A 414 -14.17 2.37 4.22
CA ALA A 414 -13.99 3.82 4.08
C ALA A 414 -12.71 4.29 4.78
N ALA A 415 -12.40 3.76 5.96
CA ALA A 415 -11.18 4.10 6.69
C ALA A 415 -9.91 3.65 5.96
N LEU A 416 -9.92 2.47 5.32
CA LEU A 416 -8.83 2.02 4.45
C LEU A 416 -8.65 2.92 3.22
N GLU A 417 -9.74 3.42 2.64
CA GLU A 417 -9.71 4.33 1.50
C GLU A 417 -9.03 5.66 1.86
N PHE A 418 -9.39 6.26 3.00
CA PHE A 418 -8.75 7.49 3.50
C PHE A 418 -7.25 7.30 3.69
N ALA A 419 -6.83 6.20 4.30
CA ALA A 419 -5.41 5.91 4.50
C ALA A 419 -4.67 5.70 3.17
N SER A 420 -5.29 4.98 2.22
CA SER A 420 -4.63 4.59 0.97
C SER A 420 -4.61 5.69 -0.09
N VAL A 421 -5.59 6.61 -0.06
CA VAL A 421 -5.80 7.59 -1.14
C VAL A 421 -5.59 9.02 -0.67
N ASP A 422 -6.08 9.36 0.52
CA ASP A 422 -6.07 10.73 1.02
C ASP A 422 -4.91 10.98 2.01
N MET A 423 -4.04 9.97 2.22
CA MET A 423 -2.91 10.01 3.14
C MET A 423 -3.32 10.36 4.58
N ASP A 424 -4.48 9.86 5.00
CA ASP A 424 -5.02 10.06 6.35
C ASP A 424 -5.28 8.72 7.04
N ILE A 425 -4.38 8.34 7.95
CA ILE A 425 -4.47 7.10 8.72
C ILE A 425 -5.44 7.19 9.90
N GLU A 426 -5.79 8.39 10.36
CA GLU A 426 -6.51 8.56 11.63
C GLU A 426 -7.86 7.82 11.66
N PRO A 427 -8.70 7.85 10.60
CA PRO A 427 -9.96 7.10 10.60
C PRO A 427 -9.74 5.61 10.78
N PHE A 428 -8.66 5.07 10.21
CA PHE A 428 -8.32 3.66 10.31
C PHE A 428 -7.75 3.31 11.70
N ALA A 429 -6.83 4.14 12.21
CA ALA A 429 -6.29 3.98 13.56
C ALA A 429 -7.41 4.03 14.63
N LYS A 430 -8.32 5.00 14.55
CA LYS A 430 -9.48 5.14 15.45
C LYS A 430 -10.39 3.92 15.36
N PHE A 431 -10.68 3.45 14.14
CA PHE A 431 -11.50 2.27 13.94
C PHE A 431 -10.90 1.03 14.62
N ILE A 432 -9.60 0.79 14.45
CA ILE A 432 -8.95 -0.36 15.10
C ILE A 432 -8.86 -0.16 16.61
N ALA A 433 -8.51 1.03 17.10
CA ALA A 433 -8.44 1.35 18.52
C ALA A 433 -9.78 1.09 19.23
N GLU A 434 -10.90 1.51 18.64
CA GLU A 434 -12.26 1.22 19.16
C GLU A 434 -12.52 -0.30 19.27
N ARG A 435 -12.10 -1.09 18.28
CA ARG A 435 -12.27 -2.55 18.29
C ARG A 435 -11.35 -3.24 19.30
N VAL A 436 -10.12 -2.74 19.46
CA VAL A 436 -9.16 -3.23 20.47
C VAL A 436 -9.68 -2.93 21.87
N GLN A 437 -10.10 -1.69 22.14
CA GLN A 437 -10.65 -1.30 23.43
C GLN A 437 -11.87 -2.16 23.79
N TRP A 438 -12.82 -2.32 22.86
CA TRP A 438 -13.97 -3.20 23.09
C TRP A 438 -13.53 -4.63 23.44
N SER A 439 -12.50 -5.15 22.78
CA SER A 439 -11.99 -6.51 23.05
C SER A 439 -11.30 -6.61 24.40
N MET A 440 -10.61 -5.55 24.85
CA MET A 440 -10.01 -5.46 26.20
C MET A 440 -11.09 -5.52 27.28
N ASP A 441 -12.19 -4.79 27.09
CA ASP A 441 -13.33 -4.78 28.01
C ASP A 441 -14.05 -6.15 28.12
N GLN A 442 -13.83 -7.08 27.18
CA GLN A 442 -14.38 -8.45 27.23
C GLN A 442 -13.45 -9.46 27.93
N VAL A 443 -12.17 -9.11 28.13
CA VAL A 443 -11.15 -10.01 28.72
C VAL A 443 -10.91 -9.70 30.19
N GLU A 444 -11.19 -8.47 30.65
CA GLU A 444 -11.33 -8.11 32.06
C GLU A 444 -12.53 -8.79 32.73
#